data_AF-A0A920NQE1-F1
#
_entry.id   AF-A0A920NQE1-F1
#
_cell.length_a   1.000
_cell.length_b   1.000
_cell.length_c   1.000
_cell.angle_alpha   90.00
_cell.angle_beta   90.00
_cell.angle_gamma   90.00
#
_symmetry.space_group_name_H-M   'P 1'
#
loop_
_entity.id
_entity.type
_entity.pdbx_description
1 polymer ?
#
loop_
_entity_poly.entity_id
_entity_poly.type
_entity_poly.pdbx_seq_one_letter_code
_entity_poly.pdbx_strand_id
1 'polypeptide(L)'
;MANIPESWTGIRPSSSMRLMEFRLGVAADNANLAIFKNIGGTIDNNLERWSGQFGYSLSDSEVNIRAENINGMLVSIISITGTYTNTMAFSSATQPKQNYRLLGAIADTPDGLYYFKLTGPNK
;
A
#
# COMPACT_ATOMS: atom_id res chain seq x y z
N MET A 1 -1.93 -8.70 21.00
CA MET A 1 -2.44 -7.79 19.95
C MET A 1 -1.26 -6.97 19.45
N ALA A 2 -1.23 -6.58 18.17
CA ALA A 2 -0.15 -5.74 17.66
C ALA A 2 -0.20 -4.36 18.33
N ASN A 3 0.95 -3.85 18.78
CA ASN A 3 1.05 -2.49 19.29
C ASN A 3 1.03 -1.53 18.09
N ILE A 4 0.02 -0.66 18.02
CA ILE A 4 -0.09 0.38 16.99
C ILE A 4 0.10 1.75 17.64
N PRO A 5 0.62 2.75 16.91
CA PRO A 5 0.68 4.12 17.41
C PRO A 5 -0.71 4.64 17.81
N GLU A 6 -0.79 5.48 18.84
CA GLU A 6 -2.07 6.06 19.30
C GLU A 6 -2.82 6.85 18.21
N SER A 7 -2.09 7.40 17.24
CA SER A 7 -2.65 8.13 16.11
C SER A 7 -3.28 7.23 15.03
N TRP A 8 -3.26 5.91 15.22
CA TRP A 8 -3.80 4.92 14.29
C TRP A 8 -5.09 4.34 14.84
N THR A 9 -6.13 4.32 14.01
CA THR A 9 -7.41 3.70 14.35
C THR A 9 -7.60 2.46 13.48
N GLY A 10 -7.65 1.29 14.11
CA GLY A 10 -8.07 0.06 13.44
C GLY A 10 -9.54 0.15 13.02
N ILE A 11 -9.85 -0.19 11.78
CA ILE A 11 -11.22 -0.15 11.24
C ILE A 11 -11.61 -1.52 10.68
N ARG A 12 -12.91 -1.76 10.54
CA ARG A 12 -13.41 -2.95 9.83
C ARG A 12 -12.87 -2.92 8.39
N PRO A 13 -12.21 -3.99 7.91
CA PRO A 13 -11.70 -4.02 6.54
C PRO A 13 -12.82 -3.80 5.52
N SER A 14 -12.55 -2.93 4.55
CA SER A 14 -13.51 -2.52 3.51
C SER A 14 -13.76 -3.60 2.45
N SER A 15 -12.94 -4.65 2.41
CA SER A 15 -13.16 -5.83 1.56
C SER A 15 -12.67 -7.11 2.24
N SER A 16 -13.21 -8.25 1.84
CA SER A 16 -12.84 -9.57 2.36
C SER A 16 -11.40 -9.98 2.02
N MET A 17 -10.78 -9.36 1.02
CA MET A 17 -9.37 -9.61 0.67
C MET A 17 -8.40 -8.99 1.66
N ARG A 18 -8.82 -7.97 2.42
CA ARG A 18 -7.98 -7.26 3.38
C ARG A 18 -7.97 -8.05 4.69
N LEU A 19 -6.78 -8.38 5.17
CA LEU A 19 -6.56 -9.01 6.46
C LEU A 19 -6.82 -8.01 7.60
N MET A 20 -6.31 -6.79 7.46
CA MET A 20 -6.49 -5.69 8.42
C MET A 20 -6.55 -4.36 7.68
N GLU A 21 -7.17 -3.35 8.31
CA GLU A 21 -7.22 -2.00 7.78
C GLU A 21 -7.13 -0.96 8.91
N PHE A 22 -6.35 0.09 8.69
CA PHE A 22 -6.15 1.17 9.64
C PHE A 22 -6.31 2.53 8.96
N ARG A 23 -6.87 3.49 9.69
CA ARG A 23 -6.85 4.91 9.35
C ARG A 23 -5.80 5.61 10.18
N LEU A 24 -5.01 6.45 9.52
CA LEU A 24 -3.99 7.29 10.14
C LEU A 24 -4.39 8.76 9.94
N GLY A 25 -4.35 9.56 11.01
CA GLY A 25 -4.66 10.99 10.97
C GLY A 25 -6.11 11.36 11.33
N VAL A 26 -6.50 12.62 11.07
CA VAL A 26 -7.84 13.17 11.35
C VAL A 26 -8.65 13.43 10.06
N ALA A 27 -9.94 13.05 10.13
CA ALA A 27 -11.02 13.01 9.13
C ALA A 27 -10.77 13.43 7.65
N ALA A 28 -10.23 14.62 7.36
CA ALA A 28 -10.15 15.17 6.00
C ALA A 28 -8.88 14.76 5.21
N ASP A 29 -7.80 14.39 5.91
CA ASP A 29 -6.49 14.08 5.31
C ASP A 29 -6.01 12.66 5.69
N ASN A 30 -6.94 11.74 5.91
CA ASN A 30 -6.61 10.39 6.39
C ASN A 30 -5.85 9.56 5.35
N ALA A 31 -4.77 8.93 5.79
CA ALA A 31 -4.14 7.83 5.06
C ALA A 31 -4.77 6.48 5.48
N ASN A 32 -4.83 5.54 4.54
CA ASN A 32 -5.36 4.20 4.74
C ASN A 32 -4.24 3.18 4.61
N LEU A 33 -3.97 2.42 5.67
CA LEU A 33 -3.14 1.23 5.61
C LEU A 33 -4.03 0.01 5.41
N ALA A 34 -3.91 -0.65 4.27
CA ALA A 34 -4.49 -1.95 4.00
C ALA A 34 -3.41 -3.03 4.11
N ILE A 35 -3.68 -4.08 4.89
CA ILE A 35 -2.81 -5.24 5.02
C ILE A 35 -3.45 -6.44 4.32
N PHE A 36 -2.67 -7.14 3.50
CA PHE A 36 -3.10 -8.34 2.80
C PHE A 36 -2.13 -9.49 3.04
N LYS A 37 -2.60 -10.71 2.79
CA LYS A 37 -1.77 -11.91 2.82
C LYS A 37 -2.04 -12.76 1.58
N ASN A 38 -0.99 -13.26 0.93
CA ASN A 38 -1.07 -14.23 -0.17
C ASN A 38 -2.10 -13.87 -1.27
N ILE A 39 -2.07 -12.63 -1.75
CA ILE A 39 -3.00 -12.13 -2.79
C ILE A 39 -2.63 -12.57 -4.23
N GLY A 40 -1.61 -13.42 -4.37
CA GLY A 40 -1.12 -13.93 -5.65
C GLY A 40 -0.18 -12.97 -6.39
N GLY A 41 0.40 -13.49 -7.49
CA GLY A 41 1.45 -12.81 -8.26
C GLY A 41 2.80 -12.80 -7.55
N THR A 42 3.85 -12.42 -8.28
CA THR A 42 5.19 -12.22 -7.70
C THR A 42 5.26 -10.89 -6.95
N ILE A 43 6.37 -10.65 -6.23
CA ILE A 43 6.69 -9.34 -5.64
C ILE A 43 6.67 -8.27 -6.74
N ASP A 44 7.40 -8.50 -7.84
CA ASP A 44 7.49 -7.55 -8.96
C ASP A 44 6.14 -7.26 -9.61
N ASN A 45 5.30 -8.28 -9.83
CA ASN A 45 3.94 -8.05 -10.36
C ASN A 45 3.10 -7.13 -9.47
N ASN A 46 3.31 -7.18 -8.15
CA ASN A 46 2.60 -6.33 -7.21
C ASN A 46 3.19 -4.92 -7.16
N LEU A 47 4.52 -4.77 -7.26
CA LEU A 47 5.19 -3.47 -7.38
C LEU A 47 4.74 -2.75 -8.67
N GLU A 48 4.76 -3.45 -9.82
CA GLU A 48 4.28 -2.92 -11.11
C GLU A 48 2.82 -2.47 -11.03
N ARG A 49 1.97 -3.29 -10.40
CA ARG A 49 0.55 -2.95 -10.20
C ARG A 49 0.37 -1.70 -9.35
N TRP A 50 1.15 -1.54 -8.29
CA TRP A 50 1.06 -0.35 -7.43
C TRP A 50 1.58 0.90 -8.13
N SER A 51 2.66 0.77 -8.91
CA SER A 51 3.17 1.82 -9.78
C SER A 51 2.15 2.25 -10.85
N GLY A 52 1.51 1.27 -11.51
CA GLY A 52 0.49 1.51 -12.52
C GLY A 52 -0.76 2.23 -11.99
N GLN A 53 -1.05 2.14 -10.69
CA GLN A 53 -2.13 2.92 -10.06
C GLN A 53 -1.82 4.43 -9.96
N PHE A 54 -0.58 4.83 -10.23
CA PHE A 54 -0.16 6.20 -10.38
C PHE A 54 0.17 6.55 -11.85
N GLY A 55 0.01 5.60 -12.77
CA GLY A 55 0.35 5.78 -14.18
C GLY A 55 1.84 5.68 -14.49
N TYR A 56 2.64 5.09 -13.57
CA TYR A 56 4.08 4.97 -13.72
C TYR A 56 4.52 3.53 -14.00
N SER A 57 5.65 3.40 -14.70
CA SER A 57 6.48 2.20 -14.76
C SER A 57 7.47 2.19 -13.59
N LEU A 58 8.05 1.02 -13.27
CA LEU A 58 9.01 0.91 -12.16
C LEU A 58 10.29 1.73 -12.34
N SER A 59 10.62 2.11 -13.57
CA SER A 59 11.79 2.93 -13.92
C SER A 59 11.55 4.44 -13.83
N ASP A 60 10.32 4.88 -13.59
CA ASP A 60 10.00 6.31 -13.52
C ASP A 60 10.56 6.92 -12.23
N SER A 61 10.96 8.19 -12.30
CA SER A 61 11.66 8.88 -11.20
C SER A 61 10.83 9.03 -9.92
N GLU A 62 9.51 9.01 -10.06
CA GLU A 62 8.52 9.09 -9.00
C GLU A 62 8.40 7.78 -8.21
N VAL A 63 8.95 6.69 -8.74
CA VAL A 63 8.89 5.35 -8.16
C VAL A 63 10.24 5.02 -7.53
N ASN A 64 10.26 4.92 -6.20
CA ASN A 64 11.45 4.54 -5.47
C ASN A 64 11.27 3.16 -4.84
N ILE A 65 12.11 2.20 -5.21
CA ILE A 65 12.10 0.83 -4.68
C ILE A 65 13.42 0.55 -3.98
N ARG A 66 13.34 -0.10 -2.83
CA ARG A 66 14.50 -0.64 -2.12
C ARG A 66 14.13 -1.96 -1.44
N ALA A 67 15.13 -2.77 -1.14
CA ALA A 67 14.97 -3.99 -0.37
C ALA A 67 15.77 -3.90 0.93
N GLU A 68 15.19 -4.40 2.02
CA GLU A 68 15.83 -4.44 3.34
C GLU A 68 15.60 -5.81 3.98
N ASN A 69 16.56 -6.31 4.77
CA ASN A 69 16.34 -7.46 5.63
C ASN A 69 15.92 -6.98 7.02
N ILE A 70 14.72 -7.36 7.46
CA ILE A 70 14.16 -6.97 8.75
C ILE A 70 13.81 -8.23 9.51
N ASN A 71 14.52 -8.49 10.62
CA ASN A 71 14.32 -9.67 11.45
C ASN A 71 14.34 -11.01 10.65
N GLY A 72 15.23 -11.11 9.65
CA GLY A 72 15.35 -12.30 8.80
C GLY A 72 14.37 -12.38 7.63
N MET A 73 13.46 -11.41 7.50
CA MET A 73 12.53 -11.31 6.37
C MET A 73 13.10 -10.38 5.30
N LEU A 74 13.06 -10.79 4.03
CA LEU A 74 13.33 -9.88 2.93
C LEU A 74 12.09 -9.02 2.69
N VAL A 75 12.25 -7.70 2.75
CA VAL A 75 11.17 -6.74 2.60
C VAL A 75 11.46 -5.81 1.43
N SER A 76 10.62 -5.89 0.39
CA SER A 76 10.64 -4.94 -0.73
C SER A 76 9.75 -3.74 -0.39
N ILE A 77 10.32 -2.55 -0.36
CA ILE A 77 9.67 -1.30 0.01
C ILE A 77 9.58 -0.42 -1.24
N ILE A 78 8.40 0.15 -1.49
CA ILE A 78 8.14 1.05 -2.60
C ILE A 78 7.50 2.34 -2.09
N SER A 79 7.96 3.48 -2.60
CA SER A 79 7.41 4.80 -2.34
C SER A 79 7.08 5.47 -3.67
N ILE A 80 5.86 5.97 -3.81
CA ILE A 80 5.40 6.66 -5.02
C ILE A 80 4.67 7.94 -4.62
N THR A 81 4.95 9.04 -5.29
CA THR A 81 4.16 10.28 -5.18
C THR A 81 3.57 10.63 -6.55
N GLY A 82 2.31 11.07 -6.59
CA GLY A 82 1.69 11.48 -7.85
C GLY A 82 0.17 11.49 -7.78
N THR A 83 -0.47 11.25 -8.92
CA THR A 83 -1.93 11.16 -9.02
C THR A 83 -2.37 9.72 -8.87
N TYR A 84 -3.10 9.40 -7.79
CA TYR A 84 -3.61 8.08 -7.52
C TYR A 84 -4.96 7.84 -8.20
N THR A 85 -5.05 6.85 -9.08
CA THR A 85 -6.27 6.59 -9.87
C THR A 85 -7.10 5.40 -9.40
N ASN A 86 -6.68 4.70 -8.32
CA ASN A 86 -7.34 3.51 -7.74
C ASN A 86 -8.10 2.65 -8.77
N THR A 87 -7.40 2.18 -9.80
CA THR A 87 -7.98 1.49 -10.96
C THR A 87 -8.37 0.04 -10.68
N MET A 88 -8.58 -0.37 -9.43
CA MET A 88 -9.09 -1.72 -9.17
C MET A 88 -10.53 -1.81 -9.70
N ALA A 89 -10.64 -2.56 -10.81
CA ALA A 89 -11.87 -2.88 -11.52
C ALA A 89 -12.99 -3.29 -10.53
N PHE A 90 -14.23 -2.88 -10.85
CA PHE A 90 -15.51 -3.22 -10.22
C PHE A 90 -16.12 -2.29 -9.16
N SER A 91 -15.53 -1.13 -8.86
CA SER A 91 -16.30 -0.05 -8.20
C SER A 91 -16.20 1.23 -9.01
N SER A 92 -17.33 1.94 -9.13
CA SER A 92 -17.49 3.25 -9.76
C SER A 92 -16.20 4.06 -9.75
N ALA A 93 -15.73 4.48 -10.93
CA ALA A 93 -14.47 5.18 -11.11
C ALA A 93 -14.29 6.26 -10.03
N THR A 94 -13.45 5.98 -9.04
CA THR A 94 -13.06 6.99 -8.06
C THR A 94 -12.32 8.09 -8.81
N GLN A 95 -12.73 9.34 -8.61
CA GLN A 95 -12.03 10.47 -9.19
C GLN A 95 -10.53 10.40 -8.88
N PRO A 96 -9.64 10.67 -9.85
CA PRO A 96 -8.20 10.71 -9.62
C PRO A 96 -7.86 11.60 -8.42
N LYS A 97 -7.02 11.11 -7.52
CA LYS A 97 -6.60 11.83 -6.32
C LYS A 97 -5.21 12.43 -6.54
N GLN A 98 -5.16 13.73 -6.76
CA GLN A 98 -3.92 14.47 -6.95
C GLN A 98 -3.13 14.61 -5.64
N ASN A 99 -1.81 14.80 -5.76
CA ASN A 99 -0.88 14.96 -4.64
C ASN A 99 -1.09 13.87 -3.57
N TYR A 100 -1.07 12.61 -4.02
CA TYR A 100 -1.16 11.43 -3.17
C TYR A 100 0.17 10.72 -3.09
N ARG A 101 0.32 9.90 -2.05
CA ARG A 101 1.47 9.03 -1.85
C ARG A 101 1.02 7.60 -1.61
N LEU A 102 1.84 6.68 -2.09
CA LEU A 102 1.87 5.29 -1.65
C LEU A 102 3.18 5.02 -0.93
N LEU A 103 3.10 4.44 0.26
CA LEU A 103 4.20 3.73 0.90
C LEU A 103 3.79 2.27 1.03
N GLY A 104 4.47 1.40 0.31
CA GLY A 104 4.20 -0.02 0.23
C GLY A 104 5.35 -0.84 0.78
N ALA A 105 5.04 -1.96 1.41
CA ALA A 105 6.02 -2.97 1.76
C ALA A 105 5.46 -4.36 1.44
N ILE A 106 6.30 -5.24 0.89
CA ILE A 106 6.00 -6.65 0.69
C ILE A 106 7.04 -7.43 1.48
N ALA A 107 6.60 -8.09 2.55
CA ALA A 107 7.44 -8.91 3.40
C ALA A 107 7.34 -10.36 2.97
N ASP A 108 8.48 -10.96 2.64
CA ASP A 108 8.62 -12.39 2.41
C ASP A 108 8.85 -13.10 3.75
N THR A 109 7.88 -13.92 4.13
CA THR A 109 7.84 -14.60 5.42
C THR A 109 7.66 -16.10 5.22
N PRO A 110 8.04 -16.95 6.20
CA PRO A 110 7.81 -18.39 6.12
C PRO A 110 6.33 -18.78 5.91
N ASP A 111 5.40 -17.92 6.35
CA ASP A 111 3.95 -18.14 6.24
C ASP A 111 3.34 -17.55 4.95
N GLY A 112 4.19 -17.08 4.03
CA GLY A 112 3.83 -16.46 2.76
C GLY A 112 4.05 -14.95 2.73
N LEU A 113 3.58 -14.31 1.66
CA LEU A 113 3.79 -12.89 1.43
C LEU A 113 2.76 -12.05 2.18
N TYR A 114 3.25 -11.05 2.91
CA TYR A 114 2.43 -10.01 3.53
C TYR A 114 2.64 -8.69 2.80
N TYR A 115 1.53 -7.98 2.57
CA TYR A 115 1.53 -6.74 1.79
C TYR A 115 0.96 -5.65 2.67
N PHE A 116 1.74 -4.60 2.87
CA PHE A 116 1.37 -3.42 3.63
C PHE A 116 1.27 -2.28 2.65
N LYS A 117 0.08 -1.73 2.47
CA LYS A 117 -0.16 -0.68 1.48
C LYS A 117 -0.78 0.53 2.16
N LEU A 118 0.03 1.54 2.41
CA LEU A 118 -0.39 2.82 2.94
C LEU A 118 -0.60 3.81 1.80
N THR A 119 -1.81 4.33 1.65
CA THR A 119 -2.12 5.37 0.65
C THR A 119 -2.86 6.54 1.27
N GLY A 120 -2.52 7.76 0.86
CA GLY A 120 -3.14 8.98 1.40
C GLY A 120 -2.62 10.25 0.73
N PRO A 121 -3.14 11.43 1.12
CA PRO A 121 -2.59 12.71 0.69
C PRO A 121 -1.09 12.85 1.03
N ASN A 122 -0.35 13.54 0.16
CA ASN A 122 1.07 13.86 0.31
C ASN A 122 1.23 15.33 0.74
N LYS A 123 0.96 15.61 2.01
CA LYS A 123 1.15 16.93 2.63
C LYS A 123 2.14 16.84 3.77
#